data_AF-A0A4Y7R6N4-F1
#
_entry.id   AF-A0A4Y7R6N4-F1
#
_cell.length_a   1.000
_cell.length_b   1.000
_cell.length_c   1.000
_cell.angle_alpha   90.00
_cell.angle_beta   90.00
_cell.angle_gamma   90.00
#
_symmetry.space_group_name_H-M   'P 1'
#
loop_
_entity.id
_entity.type
_entity.pdbx_description
1 polymer ?
#
loop_
_entity_poly.entity_id
_entity_poly.type
_entity_poly.pdbx_seq_one_letter_code
_entity_poly.pdbx_strand_id
1 'polypeptide(L)' 'MGKKYLKLIVMGAILAVSIPQAAYAYIDPSTGSYVMQVLLAAVLGVSFVVKSYWNKIKTFFRKGH' A
#
# COMPACT_ATOMS: atom_id res chain seq x y z
N MET A 1 46.95 2.04 18.17
CA MET A 1 45.99 2.63 17.20
C MET A 1 44.98 3.45 17.99
N GLY A 2 45.06 4.78 17.95
CA GLY A 2 44.31 5.65 18.88
C GLY A 2 42.79 5.55 18.73
N LYS A 3 42.05 5.74 19.83
CA LYS A 3 40.57 5.72 19.89
C LYS A 3 39.90 6.61 18.81
N LYS A 4 40.61 7.65 18.33
CA LYS A 4 40.21 8.50 17.19
C LYS A 4 40.03 7.71 15.89
N TYR A 5 40.95 6.81 15.55
CA TYR A 5 40.88 6.01 14.32
C TYR A 5 39.78 4.96 14.43
N LEU A 6 39.60 4.36 15.60
CA LEU A 6 38.49 3.45 15.86
C LEU A 6 37.13 4.14 15.65
N LYS A 7 36.97 5.37 16.17
CA LYS A 7 35.75 6.17 15.97
C LYS A 7 35.50 6.49 14.50
N LEU A 8 36.55 6.80 13.74
CA LEU A 8 36.44 7.08 12.30
C LEU A 8 36.04 5.83 11.50
N ILE A 9 36.60 4.66 11.83
CA ILE A 9 36.24 3.39 11.19
C ILE A 9 34.78 3.03 11.48
N VAL A 10 34.35 3.15 12.73
CA VAL A 10 32.95 2.89 13.13
C VAL A 10 32.00 3.85 12.41
N MET A 11 32.35 5.13 12.33
CA MET A 11 31.52 6.12 11.63
C MET A 11 31.44 5.85 10.13
N GLY A 12 32.55 5.44 9.50
CA GLY A 12 32.56 5.01 8.10
C GLY A 12 31.70 3.77 7.84
N ALA A 13 31.75 2.78 8.74
CA ALA A 13 30.92 1.57 8.63
C ALA A 13 29.42 1.87 8.75
N ILE A 14 29.03 2.77 9.67
CA ILE A 14 27.64 3.20 9.83
C ILE A 14 27.14 3.90 8.55
N LEU A 15 27.94 4.79 7.97
CA LEU A 15 27.59 5.49 6.74
C LEU A 15 27.46 4.54 5.55
N ALA A 16 28.34 3.54 5.44
CA ALA A 16 28.29 2.56 4.35
C ALA A 16 27.03 1.69 4.37
N VAL A 17 26.56 1.28 5.57
CA VAL A 17 25.34 0.47 5.73
C VAL A 17 24.06 1.30 5.58
N SER A 18 24.16 2.62 5.75
CA SER A 18 23.01 3.53 5.67
C SER A 18 22.64 3.95 4.24
N ILE A 19 23.43 3.56 3.23
CA ILE A 19 23.12 3.86 1.82
C ILE A 19 22.19 2.76 1.29
N PRO A 20 20.89 3.02 1.06
CA PRO A 20 19.99 2.04 0.50
C PRO A 20 20.44 1.68 -0.92
N GLN A 21 20.68 0.41 -1.19
CA GLN A 21 20.94 -0.07 -2.55
C GLN A 21 19.64 0.01 -3.36
N ALA A 22 19.74 0.32 -4.65
CA ALA A 22 18.58 0.43 -5.53
C ALA A 22 17.84 -0.92 -5.62
N ALA A 23 16.71 -1.03 -4.94
CA ALA A 23 15.83 -2.18 -5.01
C ALA A 23 14.96 -2.09 -6.27
N TYR A 24 15.39 -2.78 -7.33
CA TYR A 24 14.59 -2.90 -8.55
C TYR A 24 13.54 -4.01 -8.35
N ALA A 25 12.30 -3.60 -8.09
CA ALA A 25 11.07 -4.41 -8.09
C ALA A 25 10.99 -5.58 -7.08
N TYR A 26 10.42 -5.31 -5.90
CA TYR A 26 9.50 -6.26 -5.27
C TYR A 26 8.56 -5.45 -4.41
N ILE A 27 7.27 -5.52 -4.73
CA ILE A 27 6.13 -5.08 -3.93
C ILE A 27 6.57 -4.85 -2.47
N ASP A 28 6.82 -3.60 -2.10
CA ASP A 28 7.17 -3.28 -0.71
C ASP A 28 6.07 -3.88 0.18
N PRO A 29 6.37 -4.47 1.35
CA PRO A 29 5.35 -5.08 2.21
C PRO A 29 4.20 -4.10 2.55
N SER A 30 4.45 -2.79 2.50
CA SER A 30 3.43 -1.73 2.58
C SER A 30 2.47 -1.67 1.37
N THR A 31 2.96 -1.96 0.16
CA THR A 31 2.17 -1.98 -1.09
C THR A 31 1.20 -3.15 -1.11
N GLY A 32 1.58 -4.30 -0.54
CA GLY A 32 0.67 -5.45 -0.39
C GLY A 32 -0.59 -5.10 0.40
N SER A 33 -0.45 -4.33 1.50
CA SER A 33 -1.61 -3.86 2.28
C SER A 33 -2.45 -2.83 1.53
N TYR A 34 -1.84 -1.98 0.71
CA TYR A 34 -2.56 -0.96 -0.07
C TYR A 34 -3.52 -1.59 -1.08
N VAL A 35 -3.08 -2.65 -1.78
CA VAL A 35 -3.94 -3.40 -2.71
C VAL A 35 -5.17 -3.96 -2.01
N MET A 36 -5.01 -4.55 -0.83
CA MET A 36 -6.12 -5.08 -0.04
C MET A 36 -7.08 -3.99 0.43
N GLN A 37 -6.57 -2.82 0.83
CA GLN A 37 -7.39 -1.67 1.21
C GLN A 37 -8.24 -1.15 0.05
N VAL A 38 -7.65 -1.02 -1.14
CA VAL A 38 -8.38 -0.58 -2.35
C VAL A 38 -9.45 -1.60 -2.75
N LEU A 39 -9.13 -2.89 -2.67
CA LEU A 39 -10.09 -3.98 -2.92
C LEU A 39 -11.26 -3.92 -1.94
N LEU A 40 -10.98 -3.75 -0.65
CA LEU A 40 -12.02 -3.66 0.38
C LEU A 40 -12.89 -2.41 0.18
N ALA A 41 -12.28 -1.26 -0.10
CA ALA A 41 -12.99 -0.02 -0.40
C ALA A 41 -13.89 -0.17 -1.63
N ALA A 42 -13.43 -0.85 -2.68
CA ALA A 42 -14.23 -1.12 -3.87
C ALA A 42 -15.44 -2.00 -3.55
N VAL A 43 -15.25 -3.11 -2.84
CA VAL A 43 -16.35 -4.02 -2.47
C VAL A 43 -17.38 -3.32 -1.59
N LEU A 44 -16.94 -2.58 -0.57
CA LEU A 44 -17.82 -1.86 0.33
C LEU A 44 -18.55 -0.72 -0.40
N GLY A 45 -17.85 0.04 -1.25
CA GLY A 45 -18.42 1.12 -2.04
C GLY A 45 -19.50 0.63 -3.00
N VAL A 46 -19.20 -0.41 -3.79
CA VAL A 46 -20.19 -1.02 -4.70
C VAL A 46 -21.38 -1.56 -3.92
N SER A 47 -21.14 -2.30 -2.84
CA SER A 47 -22.21 -2.85 -2.00
C SER A 47 -23.12 -1.76 -1.43
N PHE A 48 -22.54 -0.65 -0.97
CA PHE A 48 -23.28 0.50 -0.46
C PHE A 48 -24.13 1.17 -1.55
N VAL A 49 -23.55 1.40 -2.74
CA VAL A 49 -24.29 1.98 -3.89
C VAL A 49 -25.43 1.07 -4.31
N VAL A 50 -25.19 -0.23 -4.46
CA VAL A 50 -26.24 -1.20 -4.83
C VAL A 50 -27.36 -1.19 -3.79
N LYS A 51 -27.03 -1.20 -2.50
CA LYS A 51 -28.03 -1.13 -1.42
C LYS A 51 -28.82 0.18 -1.45
N SER A 52 -28.15 1.31 -1.65
CA SER A 52 -28.77 2.64 -1.71
C SER A 52 -29.74 2.77 -2.89
N TYR A 53 -29.38 2.18 -4.04
CA TYR A 53 -30.17 2.26 -5.27
C TYR A 53 -31.10 1.06 -5.50
N TRP A 54 -31.22 0.13 -4.55
CA TRP A 54 -31.96 -1.14 -4.70
C TRP A 54 -33.39 -0.95 -5.25
N ASN A 55 -34.10 0.08 -4.79
CA ASN A 55 -35.44 0.38 -5.28
C ASN A 55 -35.43 0.88 -6.73
N LYS A 56 -34.49 1.74 -7.11
CA LYS A 56 -34.34 2.23 -8.49
C LYS A 56 -33.94 1.09 -9.44
N ILE A 57 -33.04 0.21 -8.99
CA ILE A 57 -32.63 -1.00 -9.71
C ILE A 57 -33.86 -1.90 -9.96
N LYS A 58 -34.64 -2.21 -8.92
CA LYS A 58 -35.89 -3.00 -9.05
C LYS A 58 -36.90 -2.34 -9.99
N THR A 59 -37.07 -1.03 -9.92
CA THR A 59 -38.00 -0.31 -10.80
C THR A 59 -37.53 -0.29 -12.24
N PHE A 60 -36.22 -0.18 -12.49
CA PHE A 60 -35.64 -0.27 -13.83
C PHE A 60 -35.96 -1.63 -14.48
N PHE A 61 -35.79 -2.73 -13.74
CA PHE A 61 -36.16 -4.07 -14.24
C PHE A 61 -37.67 -4.31 -14.35
N ARG A 62 -38.52 -3.57 -13.62
CA ARG A 62 -39.99 -3.65 -13.73
C ARG A 62 -40.60 -2.79 -14.84
N LYS A 63 -39.89 -1.78 -15.34
CA LYS A 63 -40.37 -0.87 -16.40
C LYS A 63 -40.06 -1.36 -17.83
N GLY A 64 -39.51 -2.56 -17.97
CA GLY A 64 -39.12 -3.16 -19.26
C GLY A 64 -40.20 -4.04 -19.92
N HIS A 65 -41.46 -3.94 -19.53
CA HIS A 65 -42.61 -4.58 -20.18
C HIS A 65 -43.79 -3.61 -20.23
#